data_AF-A0A2V9UHT8-F1
#
_entry.id   AF-A0A2V9UHT8-F1
#
_cell.length_a   1.000
_cell.length_b   1.000
_cell.length_c   1.000
_cell.angle_alpha   90.00
_cell.angle_beta   90.00
_cell.angle_gamma   90.00
#
_symmetry.space_group_name_H-M   'P 1'
#
loop_
_entity.id
_entity.type
_entity.pdbx_description
1 polymer ?
#
loop_
_entity_poly.entity_id
_entity_poly.type
_entity_poly.pdbx_seq_one_letter_code
_entity_poly.pdbx_strand_id
1 'polypeptide(L)'
;MGNMLATIVFCSFFTTLVFAIVERTGIKVKLLDCWNPRKLPPVKDPNRIPRGNSLVEIGALVVFFTFFCQVLWPGPVIDLFGAKIMLALAWRSFFWAYTVLAMCSLALSGVNLFRPYWTTSRAFWRLLLDVAGGAMFCWLLKAQLLLGISAPNLSEAKAAELTTLVTLIMAKALPWAVVILVAIFLMSSYRLFRVWSRDRRRTPIMPPVNGVTTSIATGS
;
A
#
# COMPACT_ATOMS: atom_id res chain seq x y z
N MET A 1 30.70 7.85 2.97
CA MET A 1 30.40 6.94 1.85
C MET A 1 30.29 5.46 2.26
N GLY A 2 31.04 4.97 3.26
CA GLY A 2 30.96 3.56 3.68
C GLY A 2 29.57 3.07 4.15
N ASN A 3 28.77 3.92 4.78
CA ASN A 3 27.50 3.50 5.38
C ASN A 3 26.37 3.29 4.36
N MET A 4 26.33 4.06 3.26
CA MET A 4 25.27 3.91 2.25
C MET A 4 25.45 2.62 1.44
N LEU A 5 26.71 2.27 1.13
CA LEU A 5 27.05 1.02 0.49
C LEU A 5 26.79 -0.16 1.45
N ALA A 6 27.09 0.01 2.75
CA ALA A 6 26.73 -0.97 3.77
C ALA A 6 25.22 -1.18 3.90
N THR A 7 24.39 -0.13 3.84
CA THR A 7 22.92 -0.26 3.89
C THR A 7 22.37 -0.95 2.63
N ILE A 8 22.85 -0.60 1.44
CA ILE A 8 22.43 -1.26 0.20
C ILE A 8 22.84 -2.73 0.20
N VAL A 9 24.07 -3.02 0.62
CA VAL A 9 24.57 -4.40 0.77
C VAL A 9 23.77 -5.15 1.84
N PHE A 10 23.44 -4.51 2.96
CA PHE A 10 22.64 -5.10 4.04
C PHE A 10 21.22 -5.43 3.56
N CYS A 11 20.51 -4.48 2.94
CA CYS A 11 19.17 -4.70 2.40
C CYS A 11 19.19 -5.78 1.32
N SER A 12 20.13 -5.71 0.37
CA SER A 12 20.29 -6.68 -0.71
C SER A 12 20.60 -8.07 -0.15
N PHE A 13 21.51 -8.16 0.82
CA PHE A 13 21.88 -9.40 1.51
C PHE A 13 20.68 -10.03 2.18
N PHE A 14 19.87 -9.28 2.93
CA PHE A 14 18.69 -9.84 3.60
C PHE A 14 17.60 -10.27 2.60
N THR A 15 17.35 -9.52 1.52
CA THR A 15 16.45 -9.99 0.45
C THR A 15 16.95 -11.27 -0.21
N THR A 16 18.23 -11.33 -0.56
CA THR A 16 18.84 -12.53 -1.17
C THR A 16 18.88 -13.69 -0.18
N LEU A 17 19.09 -13.43 1.11
CA LEU A 17 19.08 -14.44 2.16
C LEU A 17 17.67 -15.04 2.32
N VAL A 18 16.61 -14.24 2.27
CA VAL A 18 15.23 -14.76 2.30
C VAL A 18 14.97 -15.65 1.08
N PHE A 19 15.33 -15.21 -0.12
CA PHE A 19 15.19 -16.04 -1.33
C PHE A 19 16.03 -17.32 -1.25
N ALA A 20 17.28 -17.24 -0.79
CA ALA A 20 18.17 -18.38 -0.61
C ALA A 20 17.68 -19.34 0.47
N ILE A 21 17.06 -18.85 1.56
CA ILE A 21 16.40 -19.70 2.56
C ILE A 21 15.21 -20.41 1.91
N VAL A 22 14.36 -19.71 1.16
CA VAL A 22 13.20 -20.32 0.47
C VAL A 22 13.64 -21.38 -0.54
N GLU A 23 14.71 -21.11 -1.29
CA GLU A 23 15.28 -22.03 -2.27
C GLU A 23 15.97 -23.24 -1.61
N ARG A 24 16.82 -22.99 -0.60
CA ARG A 24 17.67 -24.00 0.04
C ARG A 24 16.95 -24.84 1.09
N THR A 25 15.92 -24.31 1.74
CA THR A 25 15.02 -25.13 2.57
C THR A 25 14.28 -26.15 1.72
N GLY A 26 14.38 -26.07 0.39
CA GLY A 26 13.83 -27.10 -0.46
C GLY A 26 12.35 -27.25 -0.18
N ILE A 27 11.63 -26.14 -0.02
CA ILE A 27 10.18 -26.09 -0.29
C ILE A 27 10.01 -26.28 -1.82
N LYS A 28 10.64 -27.33 -2.37
CA LYS A 28 10.07 -28.16 -3.39
C LYS A 28 8.64 -28.35 -2.94
N VAL A 29 7.75 -27.75 -3.69
CA VAL A 29 6.34 -27.87 -3.48
C VAL A 29 6.06 -29.36 -3.56
N LYS A 30 6.03 -30.07 -2.41
CA LYS A 30 5.57 -31.47 -2.30
C LYS A 30 4.15 -31.63 -2.88
N LEU A 31 3.49 -30.51 -3.19
CA LEU A 31 2.30 -30.39 -4.03
C LEU A 31 2.43 -31.02 -5.42
N LEU A 32 3.62 -31.03 -6.05
CA LEU A 32 3.77 -31.57 -7.41
C LEU A 32 3.99 -33.09 -7.42
N ASP A 33 4.75 -33.65 -6.47
CA ASP A 33 4.98 -35.09 -6.39
C ASP A 33 3.75 -35.88 -5.88
N CYS A 34 2.83 -35.22 -5.17
CA CYS A 34 1.54 -35.78 -4.73
C CYS A 34 0.34 -35.28 -5.55
N TRP A 35 0.58 -34.69 -6.73
CA TRP A 35 -0.47 -34.06 -7.53
C TRP A 35 -1.43 -35.12 -8.11
N ASN A 36 -2.57 -35.30 -7.45
CA ASN A 36 -3.69 -36.07 -7.98
C ASN A 36 -4.75 -35.09 -8.54
N PRO A 37 -5.05 -35.12 -9.85
CA PRO A 37 -6.01 -34.19 -10.46
C PRO A 37 -7.44 -34.32 -9.90
N ARG A 38 -7.76 -35.40 -9.19
CA ARG A 38 -9.05 -35.60 -8.49
C ARG A 38 -9.06 -35.09 -7.04
N LYS A 39 -7.90 -34.72 -6.49
CA LYS A 39 -7.74 -34.16 -5.14
C LYS A 39 -7.42 -32.66 -5.19
N LEU A 40 -8.08 -31.93 -6.10
CA LEU A 40 -7.95 -30.49 -6.12
C LEU A 40 -8.55 -29.92 -4.82
N PRO A 41 -7.84 -29.03 -4.10
CA PRO A 41 -8.45 -28.34 -2.99
C PRO A 41 -9.69 -27.59 -3.50
N PRO A 42 -10.76 -27.53 -2.70
CA PRO A 42 -12.00 -26.86 -3.10
C PRO A 42 -11.68 -25.46 -3.63
N VAL A 43 -12.36 -25.08 -4.72
CA VAL A 43 -12.17 -23.79 -5.39
C VAL A 43 -12.21 -22.68 -4.33
N LYS A 44 -11.07 -22.00 -4.16
CA LYS A 44 -10.97 -20.89 -3.21
C LYS A 44 -12.03 -19.86 -3.54
N ASP A 45 -12.80 -19.43 -2.54
CA ASP A 45 -13.75 -18.33 -2.71
C ASP A 45 -13.00 -17.10 -3.27
N PRO A 46 -13.34 -16.64 -4.49
CA PRO A 46 -12.70 -15.48 -5.11
C PRO A 46 -12.79 -14.19 -4.28
N ASN A 47 -13.73 -14.13 -3.33
CA ASN A 47 -13.94 -12.97 -2.47
C ASN A 47 -13.21 -13.08 -1.11
N ARG A 48 -12.55 -14.21 -0.84
CA ARG A 48 -11.77 -14.37 0.39
C ARG A 48 -10.38 -13.77 0.22
N ILE A 49 -10.00 -12.89 1.16
CA ILE A 49 -8.67 -12.28 1.21
C ILE A 49 -7.70 -13.28 1.84
N PRO A 50 -6.57 -13.61 1.22
CA PRO A 50 -5.56 -14.45 1.86
C PRO A 50 -4.95 -13.69 3.05
N ARG A 51 -5.05 -14.25 4.26
CA ARG A 51 -4.54 -13.63 5.50
C ARG A 51 -3.04 -13.33 5.46
N GLY A 52 -2.27 -14.13 4.72
CA GLY A 52 -0.84 -13.89 4.51
C GLY A 52 -0.56 -12.53 3.88
N ASN A 53 -1.39 -12.08 2.93
CA ASN A 53 -1.21 -10.75 2.33
C ASN A 53 -1.45 -9.64 3.36
N SER A 54 -2.49 -9.77 4.19
CA SER A 54 -2.76 -8.80 5.26
C SER A 54 -1.63 -8.74 6.29
N LEU A 55 -1.03 -9.89 6.64
CA LEU A 55 0.12 -9.94 7.56
C LEU A 55 1.35 -9.26 6.97
N VAL A 56 1.67 -9.54 5.71
CA VAL A 56 2.78 -8.90 5.00
C VAL A 56 2.56 -7.38 4.92
N GLU A 57 1.33 -6.95 4.61
CA GLU A 57 0.98 -5.53 4.54
C GLU A 57 1.09 -4.83 5.89
N ILE A 58 0.59 -5.45 6.97
CA ILE A 58 0.77 -4.93 8.34
C ILE A 58 2.26 -4.83 8.68
N GLY A 59 3.05 -5.88 8.41
CA GLY A 59 4.49 -5.87 8.64
C GLY A 59 5.20 -4.75 7.88
N ALA A 60 4.89 -4.58 6.59
CA ALA A 60 5.44 -3.51 5.77
C ALA A 60 5.04 -2.12 6.29
N LEU A 61 3.78 -1.93 6.71
CA LEU A 61 3.31 -0.67 7.28
C LEU A 61 3.99 -0.35 8.62
N VAL A 62 4.23 -1.35 9.48
CA VAL A 62 4.96 -1.16 10.75
C VAL A 62 6.42 -0.77 10.50
N VAL A 63 7.09 -1.45 9.56
CA VAL A 63 8.47 -1.09 9.15
C VAL A 63 8.50 0.33 8.58
N PHE A 64 7.57 0.65 7.67
CA PHE A 64 7.42 2.00 7.13
C PHE A 64 7.22 3.02 8.24
N PHE A 65 6.30 2.78 9.18
CA PHE A 65 6.00 3.72 10.28
C PHE A 65 7.20 3.95 11.18
N THR A 66 7.91 2.87 11.51
CA THR A 66 9.09 2.92 12.38
C THR A 66 10.18 3.74 11.71
N PHE A 67 10.50 3.43 10.45
CA PHE A 67 11.47 4.17 9.66
C PHE A 67 11.05 5.64 9.48
N PHE A 68 9.79 5.89 9.10
CA PHE A 68 9.27 7.22 8.80
C PHE A 68 9.29 8.12 10.05
N CYS A 69 8.87 7.61 11.20
CA CYS A 69 8.92 8.39 12.44
C CYS A 69 10.35 8.58 12.98
N GLN A 70 11.22 7.57 12.86
CA GLN A 70 12.59 7.67 13.40
C GLN A 70 13.50 8.53 12.54
N VAL A 71 13.42 8.39 11.21
CA VAL A 71 14.35 9.05 10.28
C VAL A 71 13.77 10.36 9.75
N LEU A 72 12.46 10.42 9.52
CA LEU A 72 11.81 11.52 8.82
C LEU A 72 10.89 12.35 9.73
N TRP A 73 11.23 12.44 11.03
CA TRP A 73 10.50 13.23 12.02
C TRP A 73 10.13 14.63 11.50
N PRO A 74 8.99 15.24 11.89
CA PRO A 74 8.48 16.52 11.36
C PRO A 74 9.31 17.77 11.73
N GLY A 75 10.59 17.60 12.05
CA GLY A 75 11.53 18.71 12.22
C GLY A 75 11.90 19.36 10.88
N PRO A 76 12.32 20.64 10.91
CA PRO A 76 12.78 21.34 9.71
C PRO A 76 14.16 20.87 9.22
N VAL A 77 14.90 20.15 10.08
CA VAL A 77 16.23 19.62 9.77
C VAL A 77 16.23 18.12 10.07
N ILE A 78 16.62 17.34 9.08
CA ILE A 78 16.88 15.90 9.23
C ILE A 78 18.38 15.70 9.25
N ASP A 79 18.89 15.07 10.31
CA ASP A 79 20.31 14.69 10.41
C ASP A 79 20.48 13.23 10.02
N LEU A 80 21.14 13.01 8.87
CA LEU A 80 21.49 11.70 8.35
C LEU A 80 23.00 11.51 8.48
N PHE A 81 23.43 10.97 9.62
CA PHE A 81 24.84 10.63 9.89
C PHE A 81 25.80 11.81 9.67
N GLY A 82 25.42 13.01 10.11
CA GLY A 82 26.20 14.24 9.96
C GLY A 82 25.87 15.05 8.70
N ALA A 83 25.05 14.53 7.79
CA ALA A 83 24.47 15.31 6.69
C ALA A 83 23.12 15.90 7.13
N LYS A 84 23.04 17.22 7.17
CA LYS A 84 21.82 17.96 7.52
C LYS A 84 21.04 18.28 6.25
N ILE A 85 19.82 17.78 6.18
CA ILE A 85 18.86 18.08 5.12
C ILE A 85 17.86 19.10 5.66
N MET A 86 17.82 20.28 5.06
CA MET A 86 16.88 21.33 5.41
C MET A 86 15.63 21.20 4.55
N LEU A 87 14.48 21.08 5.23
CA LEU A 87 13.18 20.93 4.59
C LEU A 87 12.32 22.17 4.84
N ALA A 88 11.46 22.47 3.87
CA ALA A 88 10.46 23.52 4.01
C ALA A 88 9.48 23.19 5.14
N LEU A 89 8.92 24.22 5.79
CA LEU A 89 7.95 24.05 6.89
C LEU A 89 6.73 23.21 6.47
N ALA A 90 6.37 23.24 5.18
CA ALA A 90 5.31 22.41 4.60
C ALA A 90 5.56 20.90 4.80
N TRP A 91 6.82 20.44 4.95
CA TRP A 91 7.15 19.05 5.28
C TRP A 91 6.39 18.53 6.50
N ARG A 92 6.20 19.36 7.52
CA ARG A 92 5.44 18.98 8.72
C ARG A 92 4.01 18.56 8.39
N SER A 93 3.35 19.26 7.47
CA SER A 93 2.00 18.91 7.04
C SER A 93 1.98 17.61 6.24
N PHE A 94 2.97 17.42 5.35
CA PHE A 94 3.13 16.16 4.61
C PHE A 94 3.37 14.97 5.54
N PHE A 95 4.23 15.14 6.54
CA PHE A 95 4.51 14.12 7.54
C PHE A 95 3.21 13.61 8.17
N TRP A 96 2.41 14.51 8.77
CA TRP A 96 1.17 14.12 9.43
C TRP A 96 0.14 13.52 8.47
N ALA A 97 0.04 14.04 7.25
CA ALA A 97 -0.85 13.47 6.25
C ALA A 97 -0.45 12.03 5.88
N TYR A 98 0.83 11.74 5.68
CA TYR A 98 1.31 10.38 5.44
C TYR A 98 1.13 9.47 6.67
N THR A 99 1.38 9.98 7.87
CA THR A 99 1.13 9.26 9.13
C THR A 99 -0.33 8.82 9.23
N VAL A 100 -1.28 9.73 8.99
CA VAL A 100 -2.71 9.42 9.02
C VAL A 100 -3.08 8.40 7.94
N LEU A 101 -2.60 8.58 6.70
CA LEU A 101 -2.85 7.62 5.62
C LEU A 101 -2.31 6.22 5.92
N ALA A 102 -1.11 6.14 6.50
CA ALA A 102 -0.51 4.88 6.91
C ALA A 102 -1.29 4.22 8.05
N MET A 103 -1.77 5.00 9.04
CA MET A 103 -2.62 4.49 10.12
C MET A 103 -3.95 3.96 9.60
N CYS A 104 -4.60 4.67 8.68
CA CYS A 104 -5.83 4.20 8.04
C CYS A 104 -5.60 2.91 7.24
N SER A 105 -4.48 2.82 6.52
CA SER A 105 -4.08 1.62 5.78
C SER A 105 -3.81 0.44 6.73
N LEU A 106 -3.17 0.71 7.86
CA LEU A 106 -2.88 -0.29 8.89
C LEU A 106 -4.18 -0.81 9.53
N ALA A 107 -5.10 0.09 9.88
CA ALA A 107 -6.41 -0.27 10.41
C ALA A 107 -7.21 -1.13 9.42
N LEU A 108 -7.25 -0.74 8.13
CA LEU A 108 -7.92 -1.50 7.09
C LEU A 108 -7.30 -2.90 6.91
N SER A 109 -5.97 -2.99 6.96
CA SER A 109 -5.25 -4.26 6.89
C SER A 109 -5.51 -5.15 8.11
N GLY A 110 -5.61 -4.57 9.30
CA GLY A 110 -6.04 -5.25 10.52
C GLY A 110 -7.46 -5.80 10.40
N VAL A 111 -8.40 -5.01 9.90
CA VAL A 111 -9.78 -5.49 9.64
C VAL A 111 -9.77 -6.65 8.63
N ASN A 112 -8.94 -6.59 7.60
CA ASN A 112 -8.81 -7.68 6.62
C ASN A 112 -8.18 -8.94 7.21
N LEU A 113 -7.33 -8.82 8.24
CA LEU A 113 -6.77 -9.97 8.94
C LEU A 113 -7.85 -10.72 9.73
N PHE A 114 -8.67 -10.00 10.50
CA PHE A 114 -9.71 -10.59 11.35
C PHE A 114 -10.97 -10.99 10.56
N ARG A 115 -11.34 -10.23 9.52
CA ARG A 115 -12.52 -10.50 8.69
C ARG A 115 -12.11 -10.59 7.21
N PRO A 116 -11.57 -11.72 6.72
CA PRO A 116 -10.91 -11.79 5.40
C PRO A 116 -11.87 -11.89 4.21
N TYR A 117 -12.80 -10.95 4.06
CA TYR A 117 -13.79 -10.93 2.98
C TYR A 117 -13.80 -9.58 2.28
N TRP A 118 -13.83 -9.60 0.94
CA TRP A 118 -14.04 -8.43 0.12
C TRP A 118 -15.50 -7.98 0.22
N THR A 119 -15.71 -6.77 0.71
CA THR A 119 -16.99 -6.05 0.61
C THR A 119 -16.81 -4.80 -0.25
N THR A 120 -17.89 -4.33 -0.86
CA THR A 120 -17.92 -3.06 -1.61
C THR A 120 -17.33 -1.90 -0.83
N SER A 121 -17.73 -1.71 0.43
CA SER A 121 -17.19 -0.64 1.29
C SER A 121 -15.67 -0.72 1.47
N ARG A 122 -15.10 -1.92 1.60
CA ARG A 122 -13.65 -2.06 1.79
C ARG A 122 -12.87 -1.83 0.51
N ALA A 123 -13.39 -2.32 -0.62
CA ALA A 123 -12.80 -2.03 -1.91
C ALA A 123 -12.80 -0.52 -2.19
N PHE A 124 -13.86 0.18 -1.78
CA PHE A 124 -13.93 1.64 -1.84
C PHE A 124 -12.89 2.33 -0.94
N TRP A 125 -12.81 1.96 0.35
CA TRP A 125 -11.81 2.54 1.26
C TRP A 125 -10.38 2.28 0.81
N ARG A 126 -10.09 1.10 0.26
CA ARG A 126 -8.80 0.77 -0.33
C ARG A 126 -8.47 1.72 -1.49
N LEU A 127 -9.40 1.85 -2.45
CA LEU A 127 -9.24 2.75 -3.58
C LEU A 127 -8.98 4.19 -3.12
N LEU A 128 -9.75 4.67 -2.13
CA LEU A 128 -9.59 6.01 -1.61
C LEU A 128 -8.20 6.23 -0.99
N LEU A 129 -7.71 5.28 -0.19
CA LEU A 129 -6.38 5.35 0.42
C LEU A 129 -5.26 5.28 -0.62
N ASP A 130 -5.39 4.41 -1.63
CA ASP A 130 -4.42 4.28 -2.71
C ASP A 130 -4.32 5.60 -3.51
N VAL A 131 -5.47 6.18 -3.86
CA VAL A 131 -5.55 7.45 -4.60
C VAL A 131 -5.03 8.61 -3.76
N ALA A 132 -5.43 8.70 -2.49
CA ALA A 132 -4.96 9.75 -1.59
C ALA A 132 -3.44 9.66 -1.38
N GLY A 133 -2.89 8.47 -1.18
CA GLY A 133 -1.45 8.25 -1.07
C GLY A 133 -0.69 8.64 -2.34
N GLY A 134 -1.17 8.22 -3.51
CA GLY A 134 -0.54 8.60 -4.77
C GLY A 134 -0.66 10.09 -5.10
N ALA A 135 -1.80 10.72 -4.80
CA ALA A 135 -1.98 12.16 -4.96
C ALA A 135 -1.05 12.95 -4.02
N MET A 136 -0.92 12.52 -2.76
CA MET A 136 0.03 13.07 -1.80
C MET A 136 1.47 12.92 -2.28
N PHE A 137 1.82 11.81 -2.92
CA PHE A 137 3.15 11.59 -3.49
C PHE A 137 3.43 12.51 -4.68
N CYS A 138 2.47 12.66 -5.59
CA CYS A 138 2.59 13.62 -6.69
C CYS A 138 2.72 15.06 -6.16
N TRP A 139 1.95 15.42 -5.14
CA TRP A 139 2.05 16.74 -4.52
C TRP A 139 3.40 16.93 -3.84
N LEU A 140 3.92 15.92 -3.13
CA LEU A 140 5.25 15.96 -2.52
C LEU A 140 6.35 16.26 -3.57
N LEU A 141 6.33 15.55 -4.70
CA LEU A 141 7.28 15.77 -5.80
C LEU A 141 7.16 17.17 -6.40
N LYS A 142 5.92 17.68 -6.54
CA LYS A 142 5.67 19.02 -7.07
C LYS A 142 6.08 20.13 -6.08
N ALA A 143 5.97 19.89 -4.77
CA ALA A 143 6.20 20.89 -3.74
C ALA A 143 7.68 21.24 -3.54
N GLN A 144 8.61 20.42 -4.05
CA GLN A 144 10.06 20.67 -4.00
C GLN A 144 10.52 21.08 -2.58
N LEU A 145 10.17 20.28 -1.58
CA LEU A 145 10.34 20.64 -0.16
C LEU A 145 11.79 20.73 0.31
N LEU A 146 12.75 20.34 -0.52
CA LEU A 146 14.17 20.39 -0.19
C LEU A 146 14.69 21.82 -0.34
N LEU A 147 15.02 22.45 0.79
CA LEU A 147 15.60 23.80 0.80
C LEU A 147 17.13 23.77 0.65
N GLY A 148 17.77 22.73 1.16
CA GLY A 148 19.22 22.60 1.06
C GLY A 148 19.76 21.35 1.75
N ILE A 149 20.99 21.01 1.40
CA ILE A 149 21.75 19.90 2.00
C ILE A 149 23.07 20.48 2.51
N SER A 150 23.48 20.17 3.74
CA SER A 150 24.76 20.57 4.31
C SER A 150 25.46 19.35 4.91
N ALA A 151 26.76 19.21 4.70
CA ALA A 151 27.54 18.13 5.30
C ALA A 151 28.97 18.63 5.61
N PRO A 152 29.62 18.13 6.68
CA PRO A 152 30.88 18.66 7.20
C PRO A 152 32.05 18.64 6.21
N ASN A 153 32.00 17.78 5.18
CA ASN A 153 33.06 17.64 4.17
C ASN A 153 32.64 18.14 2.78
N LEU A 154 31.53 18.87 2.67
CA LEU A 154 31.01 19.37 1.39
C LEU A 154 31.19 20.88 1.29
N SER A 155 31.77 21.34 0.18
CA SER A 155 31.77 22.77 -0.13
C SER A 155 30.36 23.26 -0.42
N GLU A 156 30.09 24.53 -0.12
CA GLU A 156 28.78 25.17 -0.36
C GLU A 156 28.35 25.07 -1.83
N ALA A 157 29.30 25.23 -2.76
CA ALA A 157 29.05 25.08 -4.19
C ALA A 157 28.54 23.68 -4.57
N LYS A 158 29.16 22.62 -4.04
CA LYS A 158 28.73 21.24 -4.28
C LYS A 158 27.37 20.94 -3.64
N ALA A 159 27.09 21.55 -2.49
CA ALA A 159 25.83 21.40 -1.79
C ALA A 159 24.65 22.00 -2.57
N ALA A 160 24.86 23.17 -3.17
CA ALA A 160 23.88 23.81 -4.06
C ALA A 160 23.64 23.00 -5.34
N GLU A 161 24.71 22.46 -5.93
CA GLU A 161 24.63 21.59 -7.11
C GLU A 161 23.81 20.31 -6.82
N LEU A 162 24.09 19.64 -5.70
CA LEU A 162 23.33 18.46 -5.27
C LEU A 162 21.86 18.78 -5.02
N THR A 163 21.57 19.90 -4.37
CA THR A 163 20.19 20.34 -4.11
C THR A 163 19.44 20.54 -5.43
N THR A 164 20.07 21.19 -6.40
CA THR A 164 19.52 21.41 -7.75
C THR A 164 19.29 20.08 -8.48
N LEU A 165 20.23 19.15 -8.40
CA LEU A 165 20.13 17.82 -9.00
C LEU A 165 18.96 17.03 -8.39
N VAL A 166 18.79 17.05 -7.07
CA VAL A 166 17.68 16.36 -6.41
C VAL A 166 16.34 16.97 -6.84
N THR A 167 16.24 18.29 -6.88
CA THR A 167 15.02 18.99 -7.34
C THR A 167 14.70 18.65 -8.80
N LEU A 168 15.72 18.57 -9.68
CA LEU A 168 15.56 18.14 -11.07
C LEU A 168 15.06 16.69 -11.16
N ILE A 169 15.62 15.77 -10.36
CA ILE A 169 15.19 14.37 -10.32
C ILE A 169 13.72 14.28 -9.87
N MET A 170 13.34 15.01 -8.82
CA MET A 170 11.95 15.05 -8.34
C MET A 170 10.99 15.55 -9.42
N ALA A 171 11.37 16.61 -10.14
CA ALA A 171 10.58 17.15 -11.24
C ALA A 171 10.45 16.14 -12.41
N LYS A 172 11.54 15.46 -12.77
CA LYS A 172 11.54 14.42 -13.82
C LYS A 172 10.78 13.16 -13.41
N ALA A 173 10.72 12.84 -12.12
CA ALA A 173 9.99 11.69 -11.59
C ALA A 173 8.47 11.92 -11.56
N LEU A 174 8.01 13.18 -11.50
CA LEU A 174 6.59 13.52 -11.42
C LEU A 174 5.71 12.89 -12.53
N PRO A 175 6.02 12.98 -13.84
CA PRO A 175 5.18 12.35 -14.87
C PRO A 175 5.08 10.83 -14.68
N TRP A 176 6.16 10.17 -14.28
CA TRP A 176 6.15 8.74 -13.99
C TRP A 176 5.28 8.41 -12.78
N ALA A 177 5.33 9.23 -11.73
CA ALA A 177 4.48 9.08 -10.55
C ALA A 177 2.99 9.19 -10.91
N VAL A 178 2.63 10.13 -11.79
CA VAL A 178 1.26 10.29 -12.30
C VAL A 178 0.81 9.05 -13.09
N VAL A 179 1.67 8.52 -13.97
CA VAL A 179 1.36 7.28 -14.73
C VAL A 179 1.10 6.10 -13.79
N ILE A 180 1.95 5.94 -12.77
CA ILE A 180 1.78 4.87 -11.76
C ILE A 180 0.48 5.07 -10.99
N LEU A 181 0.15 6.29 -10.58
CA LEU A 181 -1.11 6.60 -9.88
C LEU A 181 -2.33 6.25 -10.74
N VAL A 182 -2.31 6.60 -12.03
CA VAL A 182 -3.40 6.25 -12.97
C VAL A 182 -3.53 4.73 -13.09
N ALA A 183 -2.42 4.00 -13.22
CA ALA A 183 -2.45 2.54 -13.27
C ALA A 183 -3.03 1.92 -12.00
N ILE A 184 -2.63 2.40 -10.82
CA ILE A 184 -3.18 1.97 -9.52
C ILE A 184 -4.68 2.25 -9.46
N PHE A 185 -5.10 3.47 -9.83
CA PHE A 185 -6.51 3.86 -9.86
C PHE A 185 -7.35 2.95 -10.76
N LEU A 186 -6.89 2.66 -11.98
CA LEU A 186 -7.58 1.78 -12.91
C LEU A 186 -7.71 0.35 -12.37
N MET A 187 -6.62 -0.21 -11.83
CA MET A 187 -6.62 -1.56 -11.25
C MET A 187 -7.54 -1.66 -10.02
N SER A 188 -7.49 -0.67 -9.12
CA SER A 188 -8.32 -0.63 -7.91
C SER A 188 -9.80 -0.36 -8.24
N SER A 189 -10.09 0.47 -9.24
CA SER A 189 -11.45 0.70 -9.74
C SER A 189 -12.05 -0.54 -10.40
N TYR A 190 -11.28 -1.24 -11.23
CA TYR A 190 -11.68 -2.52 -11.80
C TYR A 190 -12.03 -3.53 -10.69
N ARG A 191 -11.22 -3.61 -9.63
CA ARG A 191 -11.48 -4.47 -8.47
C ARG A 191 -12.79 -4.09 -7.77
N LEU A 192 -13.02 -2.80 -7.54
CA LEU A 192 -14.26 -2.30 -6.92
C LEU A 192 -15.49 -2.68 -7.76
N PHE A 193 -15.45 -2.42 -9.08
CA PHE A 193 -16.54 -2.75 -10.00
C PHE A 193 -16.84 -4.26 -10.02
N ARG A 194 -15.77 -5.09 -10.03
CA ARG A 194 -15.89 -6.55 -9.98
C ARG A 194 -16.59 -7.02 -8.70
N VAL A 195 -16.27 -6.46 -7.53
CA VAL A 195 -16.91 -6.82 -6.26
C VAL A 195 -18.37 -6.33 -6.24
N TRP A 196 -18.61 -5.09 -6.63
CA TRP A 196 -19.94 -4.49 -6.67
C TRP A 196 -20.91 -5.26 -7.58
N SER A 197 -20.49 -5.64 -8.78
CA SER A 197 -21.32 -6.43 -9.71
C SER A 197 -21.68 -7.82 -9.19
N ARG A 198 -20.96 -8.35 -8.20
CA ARG A 198 -21.25 -9.65 -7.56
C ARG A 198 -22.19 -9.48 -6.38
N ASP A 199 -22.01 -8.46 -5.56
CA ASP A 199 -22.90 -8.14 -4.44
C ASP A 199 -24.32 -7.89 -4.94
N ARG A 200 -24.47 -7.14 -6.04
CA ARG A 200 -25.77 -6.86 -6.68
C ARG A 200 -26.50 -8.10 -7.23
N ARG A 201 -25.75 -9.17 -7.54
CA ARG A 201 -26.32 -10.45 -8.00
C ARG A 201 -26.75 -11.37 -6.86
N ARG A 202 -26.33 -11.08 -5.62
CA ARG A 202 -26.65 -11.88 -4.42
C ARG A 202 -27.86 -11.36 -3.65
N THR A 203 -28.37 -10.17 -3.95
CA THR A 203 -29.69 -9.75 -3.45
C THR A 203 -30.74 -10.70 -4.04
N PRO A 204 -31.38 -11.55 -3.24
CA PRO A 204 -32.45 -12.39 -3.74
C PRO A 204 -33.57 -11.46 -4.19
N ILE A 205 -34.02 -11.61 -5.43
CA ILE A 205 -35.36 -11.16 -5.81
C ILE A 205 -36.26 -11.96 -4.87
N MET A 206 -36.83 -11.32 -3.83
CA MET A 206 -37.84 -11.99 -3.04
C MET A 206 -38.91 -12.46 -4.02
N PRO A 207 -39.28 -13.75 -4.04
CA PRO A 207 -40.40 -14.17 -4.86
C PRO A 207 -41.62 -13.32 -4.46
N PRO A 208 -42.46 -12.90 -5.42
CA PRO A 208 -43.68 -12.18 -5.08
C PRO A 208 -44.45 -13.01 -4.06
N VAL A 209 -44.85 -12.37 -2.96
CA VAL A 209 -45.71 -12.96 -1.93
C VAL A 209 -47.08 -13.18 -2.55
N ASN A 210 -47.21 -14.25 -3.33
CA ASN A 210 -48.49 -14.71 -3.86
C ASN A 210 -49.18 -15.50 -2.75
N GLY A 211 -50.07 -14.85 -2.00
CA GLY A 211 -50.82 -15.56 -0.96
C GLY A 211 -51.61 -14.71 0.01
N VAL A 212 -52.45 -13.80 -0.48
CA VAL A 212 -53.64 -13.35 0.29
C VAL A 212 -54.84 -13.45 -0.64
N THR A 213 -55.30 -14.67 -0.89
CA THR A 213 -56.66 -14.92 -1.37
C THR A 213 -57.59 -14.78 -0.17
N THR A 214 -58.20 -13.61 -0.02
CA THR A 214 -59.32 -13.36 0.88
C THR A 214 -60.53 -14.17 0.42
N SER A 215 -60.70 -15.36 1.00
CA SER A 215 -61.95 -16.13 0.91
C SER A 215 -63.00 -15.46 1.79
N ILE A 216 -63.84 -14.62 1.19
CA ILE A 216 -65.08 -14.12 1.79
C ILE A 216 -66.09 -15.27 1.72
N ALA A 217 -66.30 -15.94 2.85
CA ALA A 217 -67.39 -16.91 3.00
C ALA A 217 -68.70 -16.15 3.29
N THR A 218 -69.59 -16.08 2.31
CA THR A 218 -71.00 -15.78 2.52
C THR A 218 -71.73 -17.08 2.87
N GLY A 219 -72.16 -17.21 4.12
CA GLY A 219 -73.07 -18.26 4.58
C GLY A 219 -74.37 -17.62 5.04
N SER A 220 -75.42 -17.83 4.24
CA SER A 220 -76.85 -17.63 4.54
C SER A 220 -77.48 -18.94 4.96
#